data_AF-A0A7C2YDJ6-F1
#
_entry.id   AF-A0A7C2YDJ6-F1
#
_cell.length_a   1.000
_cell.length_b   1.000
_cell.length_c   1.000
_cell.angle_alpha   90.00
_cell.angle_beta   90.00
_cell.angle_gamma   90.00
#
_symmetry.space_group_name_H-M   'P 1'
#
loop_
_entity.id
_entity.type
_entity.pdbx_description
1 polymer ?
#
loop_
_entity_poly.entity_id
_entity_poly.type
_entity_poly.pdbx_seq_one_letter_code
_entity_poly.pdbx_strand_id
1 'polypeptide(L)'
;MTLQHGPLIDAAPLAPDELARLDAWWRGCNYLSAGMIYLRDSPLLKTPLEPAIKNQIDRFNLVFDVIDRVPTLRSAGAHVKERMKNAILENLHYAYEEGTDRPEVAGWTWPGQEAP
;
A
#
# COMPACT_ATOMS: atom_id res chain seq x y z
N MET A 1 -6.55 -25.81 30.85
CA MET A 1 -5.69 -24.71 30.37
C MET A 1 -6.62 -23.55 30.04
N THR A 2 -6.89 -22.69 31.02
CA THR A 2 -7.89 -21.62 30.92
C THR A 2 -7.16 -20.36 30.49
N LEU A 3 -7.43 -19.87 29.28
CA LEU A 3 -6.88 -18.61 28.79
C LEU A 3 -7.46 -17.46 29.64
N GLN A 4 -6.66 -16.87 30.53
CA GLN A 4 -6.99 -15.62 31.18
C GLN A 4 -7.03 -14.52 30.11
N HIS A 5 -8.23 -14.07 29.78
CA HIS A 5 -8.41 -12.86 28.99
C HIS A 5 -8.20 -11.71 29.98
N GLY A 6 -7.08 -10.99 29.85
CA GLY A 6 -6.87 -9.75 30.57
C GLY A 6 -8.04 -8.78 30.32
N PRO A 7 -8.30 -7.81 31.20
CA PRO A 7 -9.43 -6.91 31.04
C PRO A 7 -9.36 -6.29 29.65
N LEU A 8 -10.41 -6.52 28.85
CA LEU A 8 -10.64 -5.76 27.63
C LEU A 8 -10.63 -4.30 28.10
N ILE A 9 -9.61 -3.57 27.69
CA ILE A 9 -9.50 -2.11 27.86
C ILE A 9 -10.90 -1.49 27.87
N ASP A 10 -11.23 -0.73 28.92
CA ASP A 10 -12.45 0.09 29.02
C ASP A 10 -12.43 1.19 27.95
N ALA A 11 -12.47 0.78 26.68
CA ALA A 11 -12.51 1.66 25.54
C ALA A 11 -13.95 2.14 25.42
N ALA A 12 -14.17 3.39 25.81
CA ALA A 12 -15.39 4.09 25.44
C ALA A 12 -15.65 3.88 23.93
N PRO A 13 -16.92 3.70 23.51
CA PRO A 13 -17.24 3.53 22.10
C PRO A 13 -16.60 4.66 21.28
N LEU A 14 -15.96 4.31 20.17
CA LEU A 14 -15.39 5.29 19.25
C LEU A 14 -16.44 6.33 18.89
N ALA A 15 -16.01 7.59 18.80
CA ALA A 15 -16.91 8.63 18.33
C ALA A 15 -17.41 8.27 16.91
N PRO A 16 -18.65 8.62 16.53
CA PRO A 16 -19.22 8.23 15.24
C PRO A 16 -18.35 8.57 14.02
N ASP A 17 -17.59 9.66 14.10
CA ASP A 17 -16.69 10.10 13.04
C ASP A 17 -15.39 9.26 12.99
N GLU A 18 -14.89 8.80 14.13
CA GLU A 18 -13.79 7.84 14.20
C GLU A 18 -14.21 6.48 13.64
N LEU A 19 -15.43 6.02 13.97
CA LEU A 19 -15.98 4.78 13.44
C LEU A 19 -16.16 4.85 11.92
N ALA A 20 -16.67 5.97 11.40
CA ALA A 20 -16.80 6.19 9.95
C ALA A 20 -15.43 6.20 9.24
N ARG A 21 -14.40 6.80 9.85
CA ARG A 21 -13.03 6.73 9.33
C ARG A 21 -12.54 5.28 9.31
N LEU A 22 -12.73 4.53 10.39
CA LEU A 22 -12.32 3.14 10.49
C LEU A 22 -13.00 2.25 9.44
N ASP A 23 -14.30 2.41 9.20
CA ASP A 23 -15.03 1.68 8.14
C ASP A 23 -14.46 2.01 6.76
N ALA A 24 -14.18 3.29 6.48
CA ALA A 24 -13.56 3.70 5.22
C ALA A 24 -12.17 3.07 5.02
N TRP A 25 -11.34 3.04 6.07
CA TRP A 25 -10.05 2.36 6.06
C TRP A 25 -10.18 0.86 5.86
N TRP A 26 -11.13 0.21 6.54
CA TRP A 26 -11.39 -1.21 6.41
C TRP A 26 -11.77 -1.59 4.98
N ARG A 27 -12.65 -0.81 4.33
CA ARG A 27 -13.01 -1.00 2.92
C ARG A 27 -11.80 -0.79 1.99
N GLY A 28 -10.96 0.20 2.27
CA GLY A 28 -9.71 0.43 1.54
C GLY A 28 -8.76 -0.77 1.64
N CYS A 29 -8.51 -1.27 2.85
CA CYS A 29 -7.68 -2.45 3.08
C CYS A 29 -8.22 -3.70 2.37
N ASN A 30 -9.55 -3.89 2.35
CA ASN A 30 -10.17 -5.01 1.62
C ASN A 30 -9.95 -4.91 0.10
N TYR A 31 -10.08 -3.70 -0.47
CA TYR A 31 -9.83 -3.47 -1.90
C TYR A 31 -8.37 -3.73 -2.27
N LEU A 32 -7.42 -3.21 -1.47
CA LEU A 32 -5.99 -3.47 -1.63
C LEU A 32 -5.67 -4.96 -1.53
N SER A 33 -6.25 -5.65 -0.54
CA SER A 33 -6.04 -7.09 -0.34
C SER A 33 -6.53 -7.91 -1.53
N ALA A 34 -7.71 -7.58 -2.08
CA ALA A 34 -8.25 -8.25 -3.26
C ALA A 34 -7.35 -8.06 -4.49
N GLY A 35 -6.87 -6.83 -4.73
CA GLY A 35 -5.91 -6.54 -5.80
C GLY A 35 -4.57 -7.26 -5.61
N MET A 36 -4.04 -7.27 -4.40
CA MET A 36 -2.80 -7.99 -4.07
C MET A 36 -2.95 -9.51 -4.14
N ILE A 37 -4.14 -10.08 -3.96
CA ILE A 37 -4.41 -11.51 -4.20
C ILE A 37 -4.41 -11.78 -5.71
N TYR A 38 -5.04 -10.91 -6.50
CA TYR A 38 -5.08 -11.05 -7.96
C TYR A 38 -3.70 -10.96 -8.62
N LEU A 39 -2.80 -10.14 -8.08
CA LEU A 39 -1.47 -9.90 -8.66
C LEU A 39 -0.38 -10.89 -8.23
N ARG A 40 -0.51 -11.55 -7.07
CA ARG A 40 0.61 -12.24 -6.39
C ARG A 40 1.24 -13.38 -7.17
N ASP A 41 0.43 -14.13 -7.89
CA ASP A 41 0.83 -15.44 -8.43
C ASP A 41 0.38 -15.64 -9.87
N SER A 42 0.29 -14.57 -10.66
CA SER A 42 -0.04 -14.67 -12.09
C SER A 42 1.22 -14.88 -12.92
N PRO A 43 1.54 -16.11 -13.38
CA PRO A 43 2.73 -16.38 -14.20
C PRO A 43 2.67 -15.75 -15.59
N LEU A 44 1.50 -15.22 -15.99
CA LEU A 44 1.30 -14.51 -17.25
C LEU A 44 1.56 -13.00 -17.14
N LEU A 45 1.70 -12.48 -15.92
CA LEU A 45 1.79 -11.05 -15.65
C LEU A 45 3.27 -10.63 -15.53
N LYS A 46 3.82 -10.11 -16.63
CA LYS A 46 5.23 -9.65 -16.68
C LYS A 46 5.46 -8.28 -16.06
N THR A 47 4.39 -7.49 -15.92
CA THR A 47 4.38 -6.13 -15.36
C THR A 47 3.36 -5.99 -14.22
N PRO A 48 3.48 -6.75 -13.11
CA PRO A 48 2.50 -6.71 -12.02
C PRO A 48 2.31 -5.32 -11.39
N LEU A 49 3.30 -4.44 -11.46
CA LEU A 49 3.19 -3.07 -10.96
C LEU A 49 2.25 -2.20 -11.80
N GLU A 50 2.14 -2.39 -13.11
CA GLU A 50 1.33 -1.53 -13.98
C GLU A 50 -0.17 -1.60 -13.65
N PRO A 51 -0.81 -2.78 -13.53
CA PRO A 51 -2.18 -2.88 -13.04
C PRO A 51 -2.33 -2.37 -11.61
N ALA A 52 -1.32 -2.51 -10.76
CA ALA A 52 -1.37 -1.97 -9.40
C ALA A 52 -1.44 -0.44 -9.41
N ILE A 53 -0.64 0.22 -10.27
CA ILE A 53 -0.68 1.67 -10.48
C ILE A 53 -2.02 2.11 -11.07
N LYS A 54 -2.53 1.42 -12.09
CA LYS A 54 -3.82 1.75 -12.71
C LYS A 54 -4.99 1.70 -11.72
N ASN A 55 -4.92 0.76 -10.77
CA ASN A 55 -5.93 0.61 -9.72
C ASN A 55 -5.59 1.40 -8.44
N GLN A 56 -4.50 2.17 -8.42
CA GLN A 56 -4.02 2.95 -7.26
C GLN A 56 -3.81 2.09 -5.99
N ILE A 57 -3.43 0.83 -6.17
CA ILE A 57 -3.16 -0.12 -5.08
C ILE A 57 -1.66 -0.40 -4.90
N ASP A 58 -0.80 0.31 -5.63
CA ASP A 58 0.64 0.17 -5.56
C ASP A 58 1.28 0.95 -4.40
N ARG A 59 2.52 0.60 -4.08
CA ARG A 59 3.30 1.18 -2.98
C ARG A 59 3.52 2.69 -3.07
N PHE A 60 3.47 3.30 -4.26
CA PHE A 60 3.67 4.74 -4.44
C PHE A 60 2.38 5.52 -4.18
N ASN A 61 1.24 5.06 -4.70
CA ASN A 61 -0.06 5.68 -4.41
C ASN A 61 -0.44 5.55 -2.93
N LEU A 62 -0.07 4.45 -2.26
CA LEU A 62 -0.26 4.32 -0.81
C LEU A 62 0.52 5.38 0.00
N VAL A 63 1.65 5.88 -0.50
CA VAL A 63 2.38 6.99 0.13
C VAL A 63 1.58 8.30 0.04
N PHE A 64 0.90 8.55 -1.09
CA PHE A 64 0.00 9.71 -1.21
C PHE A 64 -1.12 9.64 -0.17
N ASP A 65 -1.72 8.46 -0.05
CA ASP A 65 -2.80 8.18 0.88
C ASP A 65 -2.43 8.48 2.34
N VAL A 66 -1.22 8.10 2.75
CA VAL A 66 -0.69 8.38 4.09
C VAL A 66 -0.47 9.87 4.28
N ILE A 67 0.21 10.53 3.33
CA ILE A 67 0.53 11.97 3.42
C ILE A 67 -0.73 12.82 3.51
N ASP A 68 -1.78 12.49 2.76
CA ASP A 68 -3.03 13.25 2.78
C ASP A 68 -3.86 13.01 4.04
N ARG A 69 -3.77 11.81 4.63
CA ARG A 69 -4.58 11.47 5.79
C ARG A 69 -3.92 11.82 7.12
N VAL A 70 -2.59 12.02 7.16
CA VAL A 70 -1.87 12.48 8.35
C VAL A 70 -1.63 14.00 8.27
N PRO A 71 -2.37 14.84 9.01
CA PRO A 71 -2.34 16.30 8.83
C PRO A 71 -0.96 16.93 8.97
N THR A 72 -0.14 16.40 9.88
CA THR A 72 1.24 16.88 10.12
C THR A 72 2.19 16.59 8.96
N LEU A 73 1.86 15.63 8.09
CA LEU A 73 2.70 15.24 6.96
C LEU A 73 2.35 15.97 5.66
N ARG A 74 1.19 16.63 5.54
CA ARG A 74 0.73 17.21 4.27
C ARG A 74 1.70 18.22 3.68
N SER A 75 2.17 19.17 4.49
CA SER A 75 3.09 20.22 4.03
C SER A 75 4.50 19.67 3.84
N ALA A 76 5.01 18.90 4.82
CA ALA A 76 6.35 18.33 4.77
C ALA A 76 6.50 17.28 3.65
N GLY A 77 5.44 16.54 3.33
CA GLY A 77 5.43 15.43 2.39
C GLY A 77 5.33 15.82 0.92
N ALA A 78 5.19 17.11 0.58
CA ALA A 78 5.02 17.56 -0.80
C ALA A 78 6.16 17.08 -1.73
N HIS A 79 7.41 17.16 -1.27
CA HIS A 79 8.56 16.66 -2.04
C HIS A 79 8.54 15.13 -2.19
N VAL A 80 8.03 14.41 -1.19
CA VAL A 80 7.90 12.95 -1.25
C VAL A 80 6.89 12.59 -2.31
N LYS A 81 5.76 13.31 -2.37
CA LYS A 81 4.74 13.10 -3.39
C LYS A 81 5.31 13.27 -4.79
N GLU A 82 6.10 14.30 -5.01
CA GLU A 82 6.72 14.53 -6.32
C GLU A 82 7.67 13.40 -6.72
N ARG A 83 8.49 12.91 -5.77
CA ARG A 83 9.35 11.74 -6.03
C ARG A 83 8.55 10.48 -6.37
N MET A 84 7.41 10.25 -5.71
CA MET A 84 6.58 9.08 -6.01
C MET A 84 5.93 9.19 -7.41
N LYS A 85 5.52 10.39 -7.84
CA LYS A 85 5.02 10.60 -9.22
C LYS A 85 6.10 10.28 -10.26
N ASN A 86 7.32 10.76 -10.04
CA ASN A 86 8.44 10.46 -10.92
C ASN A 86 8.73 8.96 -10.95
N ALA A 87 8.71 8.30 -9.79
CA ALA A 87 8.86 6.85 -9.71
C ALA A 87 7.77 6.09 -10.48
N ILE A 88 6.51 6.52 -10.41
CA ILE A 88 5.41 5.95 -11.21
C ILE A 88 5.73 6.09 -12.70
N LEU A 89 6.10 7.29 -13.15
CA LEU A 89 6.42 7.55 -14.56
C LEU A 89 7.59 6.68 -15.05
N GLU A 90 8.67 6.61 -14.28
CA GLU A 90 9.84 5.79 -14.61
C GLU A 90 9.51 4.30 -14.72
N ASN A 91 8.68 3.78 -13.80
CA ASN A 91 8.28 2.38 -13.84
C ASN A 91 7.37 2.05 -15.02
N LEU A 92 6.42 2.94 -15.34
CA LEU A 92 5.56 2.78 -16.51
C LEU A 92 6.34 2.88 -17.82
N HIS A 93 7.31 3.79 -17.90
CA HIS A 93 8.19 3.92 -19.05
C HIS A 93 9.01 2.64 -19.26
N TYR A 94 9.64 2.14 -18.20
CA TYR A 94 10.41 0.90 -18.26
C TYR A 94 9.55 -0.30 -18.65
N ALA A 95 8.35 -0.43 -18.07
CA ALA A 95 7.40 -1.48 -18.44
C ALA A 95 7.00 -1.41 -19.92
N TYR A 96 6.86 -0.20 -20.48
CA TYR A 96 6.56 0.01 -21.89
C TYR A 96 7.74 -0.37 -22.80
N GLU A 97 8.96 0.00 -22.44
CA GLU A 97 10.17 -0.26 -23.24
C GLU A 97 10.61 -1.73 -23.17
N GLU A 98 10.62 -2.31 -21.97
CA GLU A 98 11.24 -3.61 -21.70
C GLU A 98 10.21 -4.75 -21.55
N GLY A 99 8.92 -4.43 -21.45
CA GLY A 99 7.85 -5.41 -21.29
C GLY A 99 7.86 -6.17 -19.96
N THR A 100 8.58 -5.66 -18.96
CA THR A 100 8.65 -6.20 -17.60
C THR A 100 8.84 -5.09 -16.56
N ASP A 101 8.59 -5.38 -15.28
CA ASP A 101 8.87 -4.43 -14.20
C ASP A 101 10.38 -4.26 -13.98
N ARG A 102 10.78 -3.09 -13.47
CA ARG A 102 12.18 -2.82 -13.13
C ARG A 102 12.74 -3.88 -12.18
N PRO A 103 13.97 -4.38 -12.38
CA PRO A 103 14.58 -5.38 -11.51
C PRO A 103 14.60 -4.98 -10.02
N GLU A 104 14.80 -3.68 -9.73
CA GLU A 104 14.78 -3.18 -8.35
C GLU A 104 13.40 -3.27 -7.69
N VAL A 105 12.33 -3.17 -8.48
CA VAL A 105 10.95 -3.25 -8.02
C VAL A 105 10.52 -4.70 -7.84
N ALA A 106 10.86 -5.55 -8.81
CA ALA A 106 10.53 -6.98 -8.81
C ALA A 106 11.34 -7.77 -7.77
N GLY A 107 12.61 -7.41 -7.57
CA GLY A 107 13.51 -8.03 -6.60
C GLY A 107 13.46 -7.44 -5.19
N TRP A 108 12.56 -6.48 -4.94
CA TRP A 108 12.48 -5.82 -3.63
C TRP A 108 12.03 -6.80 -2.53
N THR A 109 12.72 -6.76 -1.39
CA THR A 109 12.39 -7.54 -0.20
C THR A 109 12.39 -6.64 1.04
N TRP A 110 11.74 -7.10 2.12
CA TRP A 110 11.77 -6.38 3.38
C TRP A 110 13.19 -6.42 3.98
N PRO A 111 13.80 -5.28 4.33
CA PRO A 111 15.12 -5.27 4.96
C PRO A 111 15.10 -6.08 6.27
N GLY A 112 16.00 -7.06 6.40
CA GLY A 112 16.08 -7.94 7.57
C GLY A 112 15.27 -9.23 7.47
N GLN A 113 14.56 -9.49 6.35
CA GLN A 113 14.23 -10.87 5.98
C GLN A 113 15.46 -11.50 5.31
N GLU A 114 16.32 -12.16 6.09
CA GLU A 114 17.22 -13.16 5.51
C GLU A 114 16.36 -14.30 4.94
N ALA A 115 16.68 -14.77 3.73
CA ALA A 115 16.04 -15.93 3.16
C ALA A 115 16.25 -17.13 4.11
N PRO A 116 15.22 -17.96 4.37
CA PRO A 116 15.38 -19.17 5.17
C PRO A 116 16.40 -20.15 4.56
#